data_AF-A0A536LP87-F1
#
_entry.id   AF-A0A536LP87-F1
#
_cell.length_a   1.000
_cell.length_b   1.000
_cell.length_c   1.000
_cell.angle_alpha   90.00
_cell.angle_beta   90.00
_cell.angle_gamma   90.00
#
_symmetry.space_group_name_H-M   'P 1'
#
loop_
_entity.id
_entity.type
_entity.pdbx_description
1 polymer ?
#
loop_
_entity_poly.entity_id
_entity_poly.type
_entity_poly.pdbx_seq_one_letter_code
_entity_poly.pdbx_strand_id
1 'polypeptide(L)'
;MDILHLIDRLEEMASEARRLPVGGGLVISRQRLLDVIDRMRVAVPREVYDARDVLQRREQLLEAAQQEVAHLVEESKTEIEKRLEQTEVVKVAEERAREVLAQAQTRAQDLLRSAEEQARGRLDDAQQSSRSQMREADVYALQTLKRLEQELDGFMTTVRRGINALEQRAAERPG
;
A
#
# COMPACT_ATOMS: atom_id res chain seq x y z
N MET A 1 9.63 50.95 -47.59
CA MET A 1 8.70 50.58 -48.67
C MET A 1 8.45 49.12 -48.52
N ASP A 2 7.19 48.75 -48.35
CA ASP A 2 6.76 47.36 -48.26
C ASP A 2 7.03 46.65 -49.60
N ILE A 3 7.37 45.36 -49.55
CA ILE A 3 7.48 44.50 -50.73
C ILE A 3 6.24 44.61 -51.61
N LEU A 4 5.05 44.73 -51.02
CA LEU A 4 3.78 44.89 -51.75
C LEU A 4 3.78 46.15 -52.61
N HIS A 5 4.25 47.28 -52.07
CA HIS A 5 4.33 48.54 -52.83
C HIS A 5 5.35 48.47 -53.98
N LEU A 6 6.40 47.66 -53.85
CA LEU A 6 7.37 47.44 -54.92
C LEU A 6 6.82 46.53 -56.02
N ILE A 7 5.97 45.56 -55.65
CA ILE A 7 5.22 44.72 -56.59
C ILE A 7 4.18 45.56 -57.34
N ASP A 8 3.39 46.37 -56.64
CA ASP A 8 2.39 47.26 -57.26
C ASP A 8 3.04 48.21 -58.26
N ARG A 9 4.23 48.75 -57.92
CA ARG A 9 4.99 49.63 -58.82
C ARG A 9 5.59 48.89 -60.02
N LEU A 10 5.95 47.61 -59.87
CA LEU A 10 6.37 46.77 -60.98
C LEU A 10 5.19 46.47 -61.92
N GLU A 11 4.01 46.22 -61.37
CA GLU A 11 2.77 45.98 -62.11
C GLU A 11 2.31 47.24 -62.86
N GLU A 12 2.36 48.40 -62.22
CA GLU A 12 2.11 49.70 -62.85
C GLU A 12 3.08 49.95 -64.01
N MET A 13 4.38 49.71 -63.80
CA MET A 13 5.39 49.84 -64.85
C MET A 13 5.17 48.88 -66.02
N ALA A 14 4.70 47.66 -65.77
CA ALA A 14 4.35 46.71 -66.82
C ALA A 14 3.08 47.12 -67.58
N SER A 15 2.12 47.73 -66.87
CA SER A 15 0.85 48.19 -67.44
C SER A 15 1.01 49.44 -68.31
N GLU A 16 1.88 50.37 -67.92
CA GLU A 16 2.22 51.58 -68.68
C GLU A 16 3.26 51.36 -69.79
N ALA A 17 3.83 50.16 -69.88
CA ALA A 17 4.88 49.85 -70.84
C ALA A 17 4.38 49.96 -72.29
N ARG A 18 5.23 50.50 -73.17
CA ARG A 18 4.87 50.69 -74.58
C ARG A 18 4.80 49.33 -75.28
N ARG A 19 3.64 48.97 -75.81
CA ARG A 19 3.43 47.72 -76.57
C ARG A 19 4.06 47.83 -77.96
N LEU A 20 4.79 46.78 -78.36
CA LEU A 20 5.32 46.67 -79.72
C LEU A 20 4.23 46.18 -80.69
N PRO A 21 4.17 46.74 -81.91
CA PRO A 21 3.11 46.40 -82.88
C PRO A 21 3.24 44.97 -83.44
N VAL A 22 4.38 44.30 -83.28
CA VAL A 22 4.62 42.93 -83.72
C VAL A 22 5.24 42.13 -82.56
N GLY A 23 4.71 40.94 -82.27
CA GLY A 23 5.31 40.00 -81.31
C GLY A 23 4.91 40.16 -79.84
N GLY A 24 3.91 40.98 -79.50
CA GLY A 24 3.33 41.04 -78.14
C GLY A 24 4.26 41.56 -77.02
N GLY A 25 5.45 42.06 -77.36
CA GLY A 25 6.45 42.53 -76.39
C GLY A 25 6.11 43.88 -75.76
N LEU A 26 6.61 44.10 -74.55
CA LEU A 26 6.52 45.36 -73.81
C LEU A 26 7.90 46.03 -73.75
N VAL A 27 7.94 47.34 -73.98
CA VAL A 27 9.15 48.15 -73.81
C VAL A 27 9.09 48.86 -72.47
N ILE A 28 9.95 48.44 -71.55
CA ILE A 28 10.09 49.01 -70.20
C ILE A 28 11.45 49.70 -70.09
N SER A 29 11.49 50.83 -69.37
CA SER A 29 12.77 51.49 -69.06
C SER A 29 13.61 50.59 -68.16
N ARG A 30 14.76 50.14 -68.70
CA ARG A 30 15.73 49.31 -67.99
C ARG A 30 16.14 49.91 -66.65
N GLN A 31 16.34 51.23 -66.60
CA GLN A 31 16.79 51.90 -65.38
C GLN A 31 15.72 51.86 -64.28
N ARG A 32 14.46 52.17 -64.63
CA ARG A 32 13.33 52.07 -63.68
C ARG A 32 13.11 50.64 -63.18
N LEU A 33 13.29 49.65 -64.07
CA LEU A 33 13.15 48.23 -63.70
C LEU A 33 14.23 47.78 -62.74
N LEU A 34 15.48 48.16 -63.00
CA LEU A 34 16.60 47.85 -62.10
C LEU A 34 16.45 48.54 -60.75
N ASP A 35 15.96 49.79 -60.70
CA ASP A 35 15.70 50.48 -59.43
C ASP A 35 14.68 49.75 -58.55
N VAL A 36 13.61 49.20 -59.16
CA VAL A 36 12.61 48.41 -58.43
C VAL A 36 13.20 47.09 -57.97
N ILE A 37 13.96 46.39 -58.82
CA ILE A 37 14.64 45.13 -58.48
C ILE A 37 15.65 45.34 -57.33
N ASP A 38 16.45 46.40 -57.36
CA ASP A 38 17.43 46.70 -56.32
C ASP A 38 16.74 47.01 -54.98
N ARG A 39 15.61 47.74 -55.02
CA ARG A 39 14.79 47.97 -53.82
C ARG A 39 14.15 46.69 -53.30
N MET A 40 13.64 45.82 -54.17
CA MET A 40 13.10 44.51 -53.78
C MET A 40 14.20 43.65 -53.16
N ARG A 41 15.41 43.68 -53.71
CA ARG A 41 16.57 42.93 -53.20
C ARG A 41 16.96 43.33 -51.77
N VAL A 42 16.64 44.55 -51.35
CA VAL A 42 16.86 45.03 -49.97
C VAL A 42 15.64 44.77 -49.09
N ALA A 43 14.42 45.00 -49.59
CA ALA A 43 13.19 44.90 -48.80
C ALA A 43 12.72 43.45 -48.56
N VAL A 44 12.75 42.59 -49.59
CA VAL A 44 12.24 41.20 -49.49
C VAL A 44 12.97 40.41 -48.40
N PRO A 45 14.31 40.40 -48.31
CA PRO A 45 15.00 39.63 -47.28
C PRO A 45 14.70 40.13 -45.87
N ARG A 46 14.50 41.44 -45.71
CA ARG A 46 14.16 42.06 -44.42
C ARG A 46 12.78 41.63 -43.95
N GLU A 47 11.75 41.76 -44.79
CA GLU A 47 10.39 41.35 -44.45
C GLU A 47 10.30 39.84 -44.13
N VAL A 48 11.05 39.00 -44.87
CA VAL A 48 11.12 37.55 -44.59
C VAL A 48 11.84 37.25 -43.28
N TYR A 49 12.88 38.02 -42.93
CA TYR A 49 13.58 37.88 -41.65
C TYR A 49 12.67 38.28 -40.49
N ASP A 50 12.00 39.42 -40.60
CA ASP A 50 11.08 39.93 -39.57
C ASP A 50 9.90 38.96 -39.36
N ALA A 51 9.33 38.40 -40.44
CA ALA A 51 8.30 37.36 -40.34
C ALA A 51 8.79 36.09 -39.63
N ARG A 52 10.02 35.63 -39.92
CA ARG A 52 10.62 34.47 -39.26
C ARG A 52 10.87 34.72 -37.78
N ASP A 53 11.36 35.90 -37.41
CA ASP A 53 11.58 36.30 -36.02
C ASP A 53 10.25 36.32 -35.23
N VAL A 54 9.18 36.87 -35.81
CA VAL A 54 7.84 36.85 -35.20
C VAL A 54 7.34 35.41 -34.99
N LEU A 55 7.52 34.52 -35.98
CA LEU A 55 7.13 33.12 -35.85
C LEU A 55 7.94 32.40 -34.75
N GLN A 56 9.25 32.62 -34.69
CA GLN A 56 10.11 32.03 -33.67
C GLN A 56 9.73 32.52 -32.27
N ARG A 57 9.47 33.82 -32.08
CA ARG A 57 9.01 34.38 -30.81
C ARG A 57 7.66 33.83 -30.40
N ARG A 58 6.75 33.60 -31.35
CA ARG A 58 5.46 32.97 -31.10
C ARG A 58 5.64 31.54 -30.60
N GLU A 59 6.50 30.75 -31.23
CA GLU A 59 6.79 29.37 -30.79
C GLU A 59 7.35 29.35 -29.37
N GLN A 60 8.34 30.20 -29.08
CA GLN A 60 8.92 30.34 -27.74
C GLN A 60 7.87 30.74 -26.70
N LEU A 61 6.98 31.67 -27.03
CA LEU A 61 5.90 32.09 -26.14
C LEU A 61 4.89 30.96 -25.87
N LEU A 62 4.57 30.16 -26.89
CA LEU A 62 3.69 29.01 -26.74
C LEU A 62 4.33 27.92 -25.87
N GLU A 63 5.62 27.64 -26.06
CA GLU A 63 6.36 26.68 -25.23
C GLU A 63 6.44 27.15 -23.78
N ALA A 64 6.78 28.42 -23.55
CA ALA A 64 6.81 29.00 -22.22
C ALA A 64 5.43 28.95 -21.54
N ALA A 65 4.36 29.28 -22.27
CA ALA A 65 3.00 29.20 -21.74
C ALA A 65 2.59 27.76 -21.39
N GLN A 66 2.97 26.77 -22.21
CA GLN A 66 2.71 25.37 -21.92
C GLN A 66 3.45 24.88 -20.68
N GLN A 67 4.72 25.28 -20.53
CA GLN A 67 5.51 24.96 -19.33
C GLN A 67 4.92 25.59 -18.08
N GLU A 68 4.49 26.86 -18.16
CA GLU A 68 3.86 27.58 -17.05
C GLU A 68 2.54 26.92 -16.64
N VAL A 69 1.70 26.55 -17.61
CA VAL A 69 0.44 25.82 -17.33
C VAL A 69 0.73 24.48 -16.68
N ALA A 70 1.72 23.73 -17.16
CA ALA A 70 2.08 22.45 -16.57
C ALA A 70 2.57 22.62 -15.12
N HIS A 71 3.39 23.63 -14.86
CA HIS A 71 3.87 23.98 -13.53
C HIS A 71 2.72 24.36 -12.59
N LEU A 72 1.83 25.26 -13.03
CA LEU A 72 0.68 25.71 -12.25
C LEU A 72 -0.27 24.57 -11.89
N VAL A 73 -0.51 23.64 -12.83
CA VAL A 73 -1.34 22.46 -12.59
C VAL A 73 -0.70 21.56 -11.53
N GLU A 74 0.61 21.36 -11.58
CA GLU A 74 1.30 20.52 -10.61
C GLU A 74 1.30 21.17 -9.22
N GLU A 75 1.63 22.45 -9.12
CA GLU A 75 1.58 23.21 -7.87
C GLU A 75 0.17 23.20 -7.25
N SER A 76 -0.86 23.36 -8.09
CA SER A 76 -2.27 23.31 -7.65
C SER A 76 -2.65 21.94 -7.09
N LYS A 77 -2.18 20.84 -7.70
CA LYS A 77 -2.43 19.49 -7.17
C LYS A 77 -1.79 19.30 -5.80
N THR A 78 -0.52 19.67 -5.65
CA THR A 78 0.18 19.56 -4.37
C THR A 78 -0.50 20.39 -3.28
N GLU A 79 -0.94 21.61 -3.60
CA GLU A 79 -1.65 22.47 -2.65
C GLU A 79 -3.04 21.91 -2.28
N ILE A 80 -3.77 21.30 -3.22
CA ILE A 80 -5.05 20.63 -2.95
C ILE A 80 -4.83 19.43 -2.03
N GLU A 81 -3.84 18.57 -2.29
CA GLU A 81 -3.52 17.43 -1.44
C GLU A 81 -3.21 17.87 -0.01
N LYS A 82 -2.35 18.88 0.14
CA LYS A 82 -2.01 19.46 1.44
C LYS A 82 -3.23 20.05 2.17
N ARG A 83 -4.14 20.71 1.45
CA ARG A 83 -5.39 21.24 2.03
C ARG A 83 -6.36 20.14 2.42
N LEU A 84 -6.43 19.05 1.66
CA LEU A 84 -7.25 17.89 1.99
C LEU A 84 -6.74 17.22 3.27
N GLU A 85 -5.43 17.03 3.42
CA GLU A 85 -4.82 16.55 4.67
C GLU A 85 -5.14 17.46 5.85
N GLN A 86 -5.16 18.78 5.62
CA GLN A 86 -5.50 19.77 6.65
C GLN A 86 -6.99 19.91 6.91
N THR A 87 -7.85 19.27 6.11
CA THR A 87 -9.29 19.36 6.29
C THR A 87 -9.69 18.70 7.59
N GLU A 88 -10.54 19.38 8.36
CA GLU A 88 -10.99 18.92 9.69
C GLU A 88 -11.58 17.50 9.65
N VAL A 89 -12.16 17.09 8.52
CA VAL A 89 -12.66 15.72 8.31
C VAL A 89 -11.54 14.67 8.43
N VAL A 90 -10.36 14.92 7.84
CA VAL A 90 -9.21 13.99 7.90
C VAL A 90 -8.68 13.91 9.33
N LYS A 91 -8.52 15.05 10.01
CA LYS A 91 -8.08 15.08 11.41
C LYS A 91 -9.05 14.34 12.34
N VAL A 92 -10.36 14.60 12.23
CA VAL A 92 -11.37 13.92 13.03
C VAL A 92 -11.38 12.41 12.72
N ALA A 93 -11.20 12.03 11.46
CA ALA A 93 -11.10 10.61 11.08
C ALA A 93 -9.85 9.95 11.70
N GLU A 94 -8.70 10.63 11.69
CA GLU A 94 -7.48 10.14 12.34
C GLU A 94 -7.63 10.02 13.85
N GLU A 95 -8.17 11.03 14.52
CA GLU A 95 -8.43 10.99 15.97
C GLU A 95 -9.36 9.83 16.31
N ARG A 96 -10.44 9.66 15.54
CA ARG A 96 -11.36 8.55 15.72
C ARG A 96 -10.69 7.19 15.48
N ALA A 97 -9.82 7.08 14.48
CA ALA A 97 -9.04 5.87 14.24
C ALA A 97 -8.10 5.56 15.42
N ARG A 98 -7.42 6.58 15.98
CA ARG A 98 -6.57 6.43 17.17
C ARG A 98 -7.37 5.97 18.38
N GLU A 99 -8.57 6.54 18.61
CA GLU A 99 -9.45 6.09 19.68
C GLU A 99 -9.87 4.63 19.52
N VAL A 100 -10.27 4.23 18.30
CA VAL A 100 -10.67 2.84 18.01
C VAL A 100 -9.51 1.88 18.26
N LEU A 101 -8.30 2.23 17.83
CA LEU A 101 -7.10 1.43 18.07
C LEU A 101 -6.77 1.32 19.56
N ALA A 102 -6.83 2.43 20.30
CA ALA A 102 -6.60 2.43 21.74
C ALA A 102 -7.63 1.54 22.46
N GLN A 103 -8.92 1.66 22.13
CA GLN A 103 -9.97 0.82 22.69
C GLN A 103 -9.78 -0.66 22.34
N ALA A 104 -9.38 -0.97 21.10
CA ALA A 104 -9.10 -2.33 20.69
C ALA A 104 -7.92 -2.94 21.47
N GLN A 105 -6.86 -2.16 21.69
CA GLN A 105 -5.71 -2.58 22.49
C GLN A 105 -6.10 -2.85 23.96
N THR A 106 -6.85 -1.95 24.59
CA THR A 106 -7.34 -2.17 25.96
C THR A 106 -8.19 -3.43 26.06
N ARG A 107 -9.15 -3.62 25.14
CA ARG A 107 -10.00 -4.83 25.13
C ARG A 107 -9.19 -6.10 24.93
N ALA A 108 -8.17 -6.06 24.07
CA ALA A 108 -7.29 -7.20 23.86
C ALA A 108 -6.50 -7.56 25.13
N GLN A 109 -5.97 -6.55 25.84
CA GLN A 109 -5.27 -6.74 27.11
C GLN A 109 -6.20 -7.31 28.20
N ASP A 110 -7.43 -6.80 28.30
CA ASP A 110 -8.41 -7.30 29.27
C ASP A 110 -8.82 -8.75 28.97
N LEU A 111 -9.00 -9.08 27.68
CA LEU A 111 -9.30 -10.44 27.25
C LEU A 111 -8.15 -11.40 27.57
N LEU A 112 -6.91 -11.00 27.31
CA LEU A 112 -5.73 -11.79 27.66
C LEU A 112 -5.64 -12.02 29.17
N ARG A 113 -5.82 -10.97 29.98
CA ARG A 113 -5.82 -11.08 31.43
C ARG A 113 -6.91 -12.04 31.93
N SER A 114 -8.13 -11.91 31.43
CA SER A 114 -9.24 -12.80 31.80
C SER A 114 -8.96 -14.25 31.38
N ALA A 115 -8.37 -14.47 30.20
CA ALA A 115 -8.00 -15.79 29.74
C ALA A 115 -6.90 -16.42 30.63
N GLU A 116 -5.90 -15.64 31.03
CA GLU A 116 -4.85 -16.09 31.95
C GLU A 116 -5.40 -16.44 33.33
N GLU A 117 -6.30 -15.61 33.87
CA GLU A 117 -6.98 -15.88 35.15
C GLU A 117 -7.82 -17.16 35.08
N GLN A 118 -8.59 -17.35 34.01
CA GLN A 118 -9.37 -18.57 33.79
C GLN A 118 -8.47 -19.80 33.63
N ALA A 119 -7.36 -19.68 32.90
CA ALA A 119 -6.41 -20.77 32.72
C ALA A 119 -5.77 -21.17 34.05
N ARG A 120 -5.37 -20.20 34.87
CA ARG A 120 -4.86 -20.44 36.24
C ARG A 120 -5.90 -21.14 37.11
N GLY A 121 -7.14 -20.64 37.14
CA GLY A 121 -8.22 -21.27 37.91
C GLY A 121 -8.45 -22.73 37.52
N ARG A 122 -8.47 -23.04 36.21
CA ARG A 122 -8.61 -24.42 35.73
C ARG A 122 -7.44 -25.31 36.12
N LEU A 123 -6.21 -24.78 36.13
CA LEU A 123 -5.03 -25.53 36.56
C LEU A 123 -5.08 -25.84 38.05
N ASP A 124 -5.47 -24.86 38.87
CA ASP A 124 -5.61 -25.03 40.32
C ASP A 124 -6.70 -26.07 40.64
N ASP A 125 -7.86 -25.98 40.00
CA ASP A 125 -8.95 -26.95 40.14
C ASP A 125 -8.52 -28.36 39.72
N ALA A 126 -7.82 -28.49 38.58
CA ALA A 126 -7.32 -29.76 38.09
C ALA A 126 -6.29 -30.37 39.06
N GLN A 127 -5.38 -29.56 39.61
CA GLN A 127 -4.40 -30.00 40.61
C GLN A 127 -5.09 -30.44 41.91
N GLN A 128 -6.10 -29.71 42.37
CA GLN A 128 -6.84 -30.05 43.57
C GLN A 128 -7.61 -31.37 43.39
N SER A 129 -8.30 -31.53 42.26
CA SER A 129 -9.03 -32.76 41.91
C SER A 129 -8.08 -33.96 41.79
N SER A 130 -6.93 -33.77 41.14
CA SER A 130 -5.90 -34.81 41.07
C SER A 130 -5.40 -35.22 42.45
N ARG A 131 -5.15 -34.26 43.35
CA ARG A 131 -4.74 -34.54 44.73
C ARG A 131 -5.81 -35.24 45.56
N SER A 132 -7.10 -34.95 45.36
CA SER A 132 -8.17 -35.69 46.04
C SER A 132 -8.28 -37.11 45.49
N GLN A 133 -8.24 -37.29 44.17
CA GLN A 133 -8.26 -38.61 43.53
C GLN A 133 -7.09 -39.49 43.98
N MET A 134 -5.88 -38.95 44.07
CA MET A 134 -4.72 -39.71 44.58
C MET A 134 -4.94 -40.16 46.03
N ARG A 135 -5.43 -39.27 46.90
CA ARG A 135 -5.72 -39.62 48.29
C ARG A 135 -6.81 -40.69 48.41
N GLU A 136 -7.87 -40.59 47.61
CA GLU A 136 -8.93 -41.60 47.58
C GLU A 136 -8.41 -42.95 47.08
N ALA A 137 -7.58 -42.95 46.04
CA ALA A 137 -6.94 -44.15 45.52
C ALA A 137 -6.01 -44.81 46.55
N ASP A 138 -5.22 -44.02 47.27
CA ASP A 138 -4.33 -44.51 48.34
C ASP A 138 -5.14 -45.16 49.48
N VAL A 139 -6.24 -44.52 49.90
CA VAL A 139 -7.16 -45.07 50.91
C VAL A 139 -7.76 -46.38 50.44
N TYR A 140 -8.21 -46.45 49.19
CA TYR A 140 -8.78 -47.67 48.60
C TYR A 140 -7.75 -48.80 48.53
N ALA A 141 -6.51 -48.51 48.08
CA ALA A 141 -5.43 -49.47 48.03
C ALA A 141 -5.12 -50.04 49.42
N LEU A 142 -5.05 -49.18 50.43
CA LEU A 142 -4.78 -49.58 51.81
C LEU A 142 -5.91 -50.45 52.40
N GLN A 143 -7.17 -50.14 52.11
CA GLN A 143 -8.31 -50.97 52.50
C GLN A 143 -8.26 -52.35 51.83
N THR A 144 -7.89 -52.40 50.55
CA THR A 144 -7.76 -53.65 49.80
C THR A 144 -6.64 -54.52 50.38
N LEU A 145 -5.48 -53.93 50.67
CA LEU A 145 -4.36 -54.62 51.31
C LEU A 145 -4.72 -55.17 52.69
N LYS A 146 -5.42 -54.38 53.52
CA LYS A 146 -5.89 -54.84 54.84
C LYS A 146 -6.85 -56.03 54.74
N ARG A 147 -7.72 -56.05 53.73
CA ARG A 147 -8.63 -57.19 53.50
C ARG A 147 -7.84 -58.43 53.10
N LEU A 148 -6.87 -58.28 52.20
CA LEU A 148 -6.01 -59.38 51.78
C LEU A 148 -5.19 -59.94 52.96
N GLU A 149 -4.68 -59.08 53.83
CA GLU A 149 -3.99 -59.48 55.06
C GLU A 149 -4.89 -60.35 55.97
N GLN A 150 -6.14 -59.91 56.19
CA GLN A 150 -7.11 -60.67 56.99
C GLN A 150 -7.43 -62.04 56.37
N GLU A 151 -7.58 -62.10 55.04
CA GLU A 151 -7.81 -63.36 54.33
C GLU A 151 -6.62 -64.32 54.49
N LEU A 152 -5.39 -63.82 54.31
CA LEU A 152 -4.17 -64.60 54.47
C LEU A 152 -3.99 -65.13 55.90
N ASP A 153 -4.30 -64.32 56.93
CA ASP A 153 -4.23 -64.77 58.32
C ASP A 153 -5.26 -65.88 58.62
N GLY A 154 -6.45 -65.79 58.03
CA GLY A 154 -7.46 -66.84 58.06
C GLY A 154 -6.97 -68.15 57.40
N PHE A 155 -6.32 -68.04 56.24
CA PHE A 155 -5.69 -69.19 55.58
C PHE A 155 -4.58 -69.80 56.45
N MET A 156 -3.67 -68.99 56.99
CA MET A 156 -2.57 -69.45 57.86
C MET A 156 -3.08 -70.15 59.12
N THR A 157 -4.14 -69.61 59.74
CA THR A 157 -4.79 -70.24 60.90
C THR A 157 -5.40 -71.60 60.54
N THR A 158 -5.96 -71.72 59.34
CA THR A 158 -6.53 -72.98 58.85
C THR A 158 -5.42 -74.01 58.55
N VAL A 159 -4.32 -73.58 57.92
CA VAL A 159 -3.14 -74.43 57.68
C VAL A 159 -2.53 -74.92 59.00
N ARG A 160 -2.32 -74.03 59.98
CA ARG A 160 -1.81 -74.41 61.32
C ARG A 160 -2.70 -75.43 62.02
N ARG A 161 -4.02 -75.24 61.99
CA ARG A 161 -4.97 -76.24 62.52
C ARG A 161 -4.85 -77.59 61.82
N GLY A 162 -4.68 -77.59 60.49
CA GLY A 162 -4.44 -78.79 59.70
C GLY A 162 -3.15 -79.52 60.08
N ILE A 163 -2.04 -78.80 60.26
CA ILE A 163 -0.74 -79.35 60.69
C ILE A 163 -0.88 -79.99 62.08
N ASN A 164 -1.39 -79.27 63.07
CA ASN A 164 -1.56 -79.77 64.44
C ASN A 164 -2.43 -81.03 64.49
N ALA A 165 -3.50 -81.09 63.70
CA ALA A 165 -4.37 -82.27 63.63
C ALA A 165 -3.64 -83.51 63.07
N LEU A 166 -2.75 -83.33 62.08
CA LEU A 166 -1.94 -84.41 61.53
C LEU A 166 -0.84 -84.85 62.51
N GLU A 167 -0.21 -83.92 63.22
CA GLU A 167 0.80 -84.21 64.24
C GLU A 167 0.22 -85.01 65.42
N GLN A 168 -0.96 -84.63 65.93
CA GLN A 168 -1.67 -85.41 66.94
C GLN A 168 -1.98 -86.82 66.46
N ARG A 169 -2.45 -86.95 65.22
CA ARG A 169 -2.77 -88.26 64.62
C ARG A 169 -1.53 -89.13 64.39
N ALA A 170 -0.37 -88.52 64.19
CA ALA A 170 0.91 -89.23 64.11
C ALA A 170 1.39 -89.67 65.51
N ALA A 171 1.19 -88.86 66.55
CA ALA A 171 1.54 -89.18 67.93
C ALA A 171 0.67 -90.29 68.55
N GLU A 172 -0.58 -90.43 68.10
CA GLU A 172 -1.52 -91.47 68.57
C GLU A 172 -1.34 -92.85 67.89
N ARG A 173 -0.45 -92.96 66.89
CA ARG A 173 -0.12 -94.25 66.28
C ARG A 173 0.95 -94.97 67.12
N PRO A 174 0.66 -96.14 67.72
CA PRO A 174 1.72 -96.98 68.29
C PRO A 174 2.56 -97.53 67.13
N GLY A 175 3.89 -97.54 67.32
CA GLY A 175 4.83 -98.22 66.44
C GLY A 175 4.61 -99.73 66.41
#